data_AF-A0A9J6DH27-F1
#
_entry.id   AF-A0A9J6DH27-F1
#
_cell.length_a   1.000
_cell.length_b   1.000
_cell.length_c   1.000
_cell.angle_alpha   90.00
_cell.angle_beta   90.00
_cell.angle_gamma   90.00
#
_symmetry.space_group_name_H-M   'P 1'
#
loop_
_entity.id
_entity.type
_entity.pdbx_description
1 polymer ?
#
loop_
_entity_poly.entity_id
_entity_poly.type
_entity_poly.pdbx_seq_one_letter_code
_entity_poly.pdbx_strand_id
1 'polypeptide(L)'
;MNEHRERFGLCFVFDGMSDLKTPTRLEADVLELKSLRPSDGAPIVIRIKWVQQLAPNNSEVLRLLNTQMRRNLERLGFVQINRHFFDKCAVSAIPQHGLELWRGLVTAIGQHETDVMMVTDTVHKVLRRDSVLDILQHVSALKNYREEAIKRIAGCIVMTPYNNKTYRVDDIDWNKNPLSVFESKEGSKSYLDYYREQYEKCIRDMQQPLLVCRPKEKDIRAGRTDNIYLLPELCVLTGLTDEMRANVSVMRDLAQHTRVEPTKRVQNLLEFIGRINGHAEIRQEMNRWGLVFDDALVSIEGRVLPTERIRQGDRSHRSDPRTADFSRETCDQPLHITVNIQSWLVICPKRDESNTTEFVRTLLSVCPPMGLGLGQPQIVQLEDDRAGNYVRALHDVGASGNLQLAMLVLANNRKDRYDMIKKQACVDLGLHTQVREWEIEQIVTALDVLFPGVEHKLAFVVVTKRISTRFFLQDPRRGYNNPLPGTVVDTEVTRPERYDYFLVSQSVRQGTVAPTHYNVIHDTTGLKPDHMQRLSYKMTHLYFNWPGTIRVPAPCQYAHKLAFLAGQSLHSEHNAKLAPTLFYL
;
A
#
# COMPACT_ATOMS: atom_id res chain seq x y z
N MET A 1 -40.45 9.83 6.80
CA MET A 1 -39.99 8.95 5.69
C MET A 1 -40.17 7.47 5.99
N ASN A 2 -39.63 6.91 7.10
CA ASN A 2 -39.80 5.49 7.42
C ASN A 2 -41.27 5.06 7.58
N GLU A 3 -42.13 5.93 8.11
CA GLU A 3 -43.59 5.72 8.22
C GLU A 3 -44.29 5.50 6.87
N HIS A 4 -43.68 5.94 5.77
CA HIS A 4 -44.26 5.84 4.43
C HIS A 4 -43.48 4.87 3.53
N ARG A 5 -42.73 3.92 4.11
CA ARG A 5 -41.89 2.96 3.37
C ARG A 5 -42.62 2.25 2.23
N GLU A 6 -43.87 1.85 2.46
CA GLU A 6 -44.69 1.16 1.46
C GLU A 6 -44.89 2.00 0.19
N ARG A 7 -44.97 3.32 0.32
CA ARG A 7 -45.13 4.25 -0.82
C ARG A 7 -43.90 4.33 -1.70
N PHE A 8 -42.75 3.87 -1.23
CA PHE A 8 -41.47 3.90 -1.94
C PHE A 8 -40.99 2.51 -2.36
N GLY A 9 -41.89 1.51 -2.41
CA GLY A 9 -41.52 0.13 -2.72
C GLY A 9 -40.68 -0.53 -1.61
N LEU A 10 -40.89 -0.14 -0.34
CA LEU A 10 -40.21 -0.64 0.87
C LEU A 10 -38.70 -0.37 0.97
N CYS A 11 -38.06 0.11 -0.10
CA CYS A 11 -36.64 0.40 -0.18
C CYS A 11 -36.39 1.81 -0.70
N PHE A 12 -35.75 2.64 0.11
CA PHE A 12 -35.30 3.96 -0.30
C PHE A 12 -34.02 4.35 0.46
N VAL A 13 -33.28 5.31 -0.10
CA VAL A 13 -32.24 6.04 0.62
C VAL A 13 -32.61 7.51 0.67
N PHE A 14 -32.57 8.06 1.86
CA PHE A 14 -32.81 9.45 2.16
C PHE A 14 -31.60 10.00 2.92
N ASP A 15 -31.06 11.13 2.48
CA ASP A 15 -29.87 11.76 3.08
C ASP A 15 -30.17 12.55 4.37
N GLY A 16 -31.45 12.76 4.69
CA GLY A 16 -31.89 13.54 5.84
C GLY A 16 -32.21 15.00 5.53
N MET A 17 -31.99 15.47 4.29
CA MET A 17 -32.29 16.83 3.85
C MET A 17 -33.27 16.84 2.67
N SER A 18 -32.78 16.64 1.45
CA SER A 18 -33.56 16.85 0.22
C SER A 18 -33.56 15.64 -0.71
N ASP A 19 -32.62 14.72 -0.56
CA ASP A 19 -32.36 13.72 -1.59
C ASP A 19 -32.96 12.38 -1.19
N LEU A 20 -34.05 12.02 -1.88
CA LEU A 20 -34.67 10.71 -1.81
C LEU A 20 -34.41 9.92 -3.09
N LYS A 21 -33.91 8.69 -2.94
CA LYS A 21 -33.66 7.76 -4.05
C LYS A 21 -34.42 6.46 -3.78
N THR A 22 -35.23 6.02 -4.75
CA THR A 22 -36.02 4.79 -4.69
C THR A 22 -35.89 4.04 -6.03
N PRO A 23 -35.87 2.69 -6.03
CA PRO A 23 -35.88 1.91 -7.26
C PRO A 23 -37.24 1.96 -7.98
N THR A 24 -38.32 2.33 -7.29
CA THR A 24 -39.68 2.36 -7.85
C THR A 24 -40.06 3.78 -8.24
N ARG A 25 -40.51 3.98 -9.48
CA ARG A 25 -41.06 5.27 -9.92
C ARG A 25 -42.38 5.52 -9.20
N LEU A 26 -42.51 6.70 -8.59
CA LEU A 26 -43.76 7.14 -7.94
C LEU A 26 -44.81 7.49 -9.00
N GLU A 27 -46.08 7.27 -8.67
CA GLU A 27 -47.22 7.48 -9.58
C GLU A 27 -47.39 8.94 -10.02
N ALA A 28 -46.99 9.89 -9.17
CA ALA A 28 -47.11 11.32 -9.42
C ALA A 28 -45.75 12.02 -9.36
N ASP A 29 -45.56 13.02 -10.23
CA ASP A 29 -44.36 13.87 -10.24
C ASP A 29 -44.24 14.73 -8.98
N VAL A 30 -45.35 14.95 -8.27
CA VAL A 30 -45.38 15.58 -6.95
C VAL A 30 -46.26 14.74 -6.03
N LEU A 31 -45.66 14.18 -4.99
CA LEU A 31 -46.34 13.43 -3.95
C LEU A 31 -46.29 14.22 -2.65
N GLU A 32 -47.44 14.48 -2.04
CA GLU A 32 -47.54 15.07 -0.71
C GLU A 32 -47.92 14.02 0.32
N LEU A 33 -47.10 13.90 1.35
CA LEU A 33 -47.31 12.99 2.47
C LEU A 33 -47.51 13.80 3.74
N LYS A 34 -48.41 13.34 4.60
CA LYS A 34 -48.68 13.93 5.90
C LYS A 34 -48.15 12.99 6.98
N SER A 35 -47.38 13.52 7.91
CA SER A 35 -46.81 12.79 9.05
C SER A 35 -46.88 13.69 10.29
N LEU A 36 -46.67 13.12 11.47
CA LEU A 36 -46.59 13.84 12.73
C LEU A 36 -45.13 13.83 13.19
N ARG A 37 -44.59 14.98 13.56
CA ARG A 37 -43.21 15.06 14.02
C ARG A 37 -43.10 14.39 15.40
N PRO A 38 -42.18 13.42 15.61
CA PRO A 38 -42.09 12.70 16.88
C PRO A 38 -41.75 13.55 18.11
N SER A 39 -41.12 14.72 17.92
CA SER A 39 -40.64 15.56 19.04
C SER A 39 -41.74 16.39 19.71
N ASP A 40 -42.72 16.87 18.93
CA ASP A 40 -43.73 17.84 19.37
C ASP A 40 -45.16 17.49 18.89
N GLY A 41 -45.31 16.40 18.14
CA GLY A 41 -46.60 15.98 17.56
C GLY A 41 -47.13 16.92 16.48
N ALA A 42 -46.34 17.89 16.01
CA ALA A 42 -46.80 18.84 15.02
C ALA A 42 -47.03 18.17 13.66
N PRO A 43 -48.13 18.49 12.94
CA PRO A 43 -48.36 17.98 11.60
C PRO A 43 -47.32 18.55 10.63
N ILE A 44 -46.65 17.65 9.91
CA ILE A 44 -45.68 17.98 8.88
C ILE A 44 -46.17 17.50 7.52
N VAL A 45 -45.98 18.33 6.50
CA VAL A 45 -46.24 17.99 5.10
C VAL A 45 -44.90 17.77 4.41
N ILE A 46 -44.67 16.56 3.91
CA ILE A 46 -43.49 16.17 3.17
C ILE A 46 -43.86 16.19 1.70
N ARG A 47 -43.31 17.14 0.95
CA ARG A 47 -43.52 17.27 -0.49
C ARG A 47 -42.34 16.66 -1.24
N ILE A 48 -42.61 15.62 -2.01
CA ILE A 48 -41.62 14.87 -2.77
C ILE A 48 -41.86 15.19 -4.23
N LYS A 49 -40.85 15.75 -4.89
CA LYS A 49 -40.91 16.10 -6.31
C LYS A 49 -39.98 15.18 -7.09
N TRP A 50 -40.46 14.64 -8.21
CA TRP A 50 -39.62 13.92 -9.15
C TRP A 50 -38.61 14.89 -9.79
N VAL A 51 -37.35 14.50 -9.78
CA VAL A 51 -36.24 15.32 -10.30
C VAL A 51 -35.68 14.70 -11.58
N GLN A 52 -35.19 13.47 -11.49
CA GLN A 52 -34.60 12.76 -12.62
C GLN A 52 -34.54 11.25 -12.37
N GLN A 53 -34.43 10.49 -13.46
CA GLN A 53 -34.05 9.08 -13.41
C GLN A 53 -32.53 8.96 -13.56
N LEU A 54 -31.89 8.24 -12.64
CA LEU A 54 -30.44 8.03 -12.69
C LEU A 54 -30.10 6.84 -13.58
N ALA A 55 -29.13 7.00 -14.46
CA ALA A 55 -28.56 5.88 -15.21
C ALA A 55 -27.80 4.91 -14.28
N PRO A 56 -27.72 3.60 -14.60
CA PRO A 56 -27.02 2.62 -13.76
C PRO A 56 -25.55 2.95 -13.48
N ASN A 57 -24.86 3.56 -14.44
CA ASN A 57 -23.46 3.99 -14.34
C ASN A 57 -23.26 5.31 -13.58
N ASN A 58 -24.34 5.95 -13.12
CA ASN A 58 -24.26 7.21 -12.41
C ASN A 58 -23.47 7.04 -11.09
N SER A 59 -22.55 7.96 -10.82
CA SER A 59 -21.68 7.92 -9.64
C SER A 59 -22.45 7.86 -8.31
N GLU A 60 -23.65 8.46 -8.24
CA GLU A 60 -24.51 8.38 -7.07
C GLU A 60 -25.11 6.99 -6.86
N VAL A 61 -25.47 6.30 -7.95
CA VAL A 61 -25.96 4.92 -7.91
C VAL A 61 -24.82 4.00 -7.45
N LEU A 62 -23.62 4.14 -8.02
CA LEU A 62 -22.45 3.38 -7.58
C LEU A 62 -22.12 3.63 -6.09
N ARG A 63 -22.25 4.87 -5.61
CA ARG A 63 -22.08 5.21 -4.18
C ARG A 63 -23.13 4.53 -3.30
N LEU A 64 -24.38 4.49 -3.77
CA LEU A 64 -25.48 3.80 -3.11
C LEU A 64 -25.22 2.29 -3.01
N LEU A 65 -24.82 1.65 -4.12
CA LEU A 65 -24.47 0.23 -4.16
C LEU A 65 -23.32 -0.10 -3.20
N ASN A 66 -22.27 0.72 -3.18
CA ASN A 66 -21.17 0.56 -2.23
C ASN A 66 -21.67 0.69 -0.78
N THR A 67 -22.59 1.61 -0.49
CA THR A 67 -23.18 1.78 0.85
C THR A 67 -24.01 0.57 1.25
N GLN A 68 -24.81 0.03 0.33
CA GLN A 68 -25.59 -1.17 0.56
C GLN A 68 -24.68 -2.38 0.82
N MET A 69 -23.58 -2.51 0.07
CA MET A 69 -22.61 -3.57 0.29
C MET A 69 -21.97 -3.51 1.68
N ARG A 70 -21.71 -2.32 2.23
CA ARG A 70 -21.22 -2.18 3.61
C ARG A 70 -22.21 -2.72 4.63
N ARG A 71 -23.51 -2.42 4.47
CA ARG A 71 -24.58 -2.95 5.32
C ARG A 71 -24.66 -4.48 5.22
N ASN A 72 -24.52 -5.03 4.01
CA ASN A 72 -24.49 -6.48 3.81
C ASN A 72 -23.33 -7.14 4.58
N LEU A 73 -22.14 -6.53 4.54
CA LEU A 73 -20.97 -7.01 5.29
C LEU A 73 -21.18 -6.94 6.80
N GLU A 74 -21.77 -5.85 7.31
CA GLU A 74 -22.11 -5.71 8.73
C GLU A 74 -23.08 -6.81 9.20
N ARG A 75 -24.09 -7.15 8.38
CA ARG A 75 -25.01 -8.27 8.67
C ARG A 75 -24.33 -9.63 8.67
N LEU A 76 -23.30 -9.82 7.84
CA LEU A 76 -22.46 -11.02 7.86
C LEU A 76 -21.50 -11.07 9.07
N GLY A 77 -21.55 -10.10 9.97
CA GLY A 77 -20.70 -10.01 11.16
C GLY A 77 -19.32 -9.41 10.89
N PHE A 78 -19.09 -8.82 9.72
CA PHE A 78 -17.84 -8.12 9.44
C PHE A 78 -17.82 -6.77 10.15
N VAL A 79 -16.62 -6.38 10.55
CA VAL A 79 -16.35 -5.10 11.20
C VAL A 79 -15.50 -4.23 10.30
N GLN A 80 -15.96 -3.00 10.10
CA GLN A 80 -15.20 -2.02 9.34
C GLN A 80 -14.03 -1.48 10.16
N ILE A 81 -12.80 -1.64 9.64
CA ILE A 81 -11.60 -0.99 10.15
C ILE A 81 -11.00 -0.16 9.02
N ASN A 82 -11.05 1.16 9.16
CA ASN A 82 -10.75 2.12 8.11
C ASN A 82 -11.63 1.89 6.86
N ARG A 83 -11.04 1.41 5.76
CA ARG A 83 -11.69 1.19 4.46
C ARG A 83 -11.90 -0.29 4.12
N HIS A 84 -11.60 -1.18 5.06
CA HIS A 84 -11.62 -2.63 4.86
C HIS A 84 -12.51 -3.27 5.92
N PHE A 85 -13.06 -4.43 5.61
CA PHE A 85 -13.98 -5.16 6.47
C PHE A 85 -13.31 -6.43 6.96
N PHE A 86 -13.35 -6.71 8.26
CA PHE A 86 -12.66 -7.86 8.85
C PHE A 86 -13.66 -8.77 9.57
N ASP A 87 -13.49 -10.07 9.41
CA ASP A 87 -14.31 -11.08 10.06
C ASP A 87 -13.71 -11.40 11.43
N LYS A 88 -14.45 -11.10 12.50
CA LYS A 88 -14.01 -11.34 13.89
C LYS A 88 -13.88 -12.81 14.25
N CYS A 89 -14.52 -13.70 13.49
CA CYS A 89 -14.43 -15.15 13.71
C CYS A 89 -13.25 -15.76 12.92
N ALA A 90 -12.78 -15.09 11.87
CA ALA A 90 -11.67 -15.57 11.04
C ALA A 90 -10.32 -15.01 11.52
N VAL A 91 -9.95 -15.36 12.76
CA VAL A 91 -8.68 -14.93 13.40
C VAL A 91 -7.68 -16.08 13.42
N SER A 92 -6.49 -15.84 12.87
CA SER A 92 -5.35 -16.75 13.00
C SER A 92 -4.38 -16.21 14.06
N ALA A 93 -4.18 -16.95 15.13
CA ALA A 93 -3.22 -16.60 16.17
C ALA A 93 -1.79 -17.03 15.76
N ILE A 94 -0.81 -16.19 16.08
CA ILE A 94 0.62 -16.48 15.96
C ILE A 94 1.23 -16.24 17.35
N PRO A 95 1.01 -17.17 18.31
CA PRO A 95 1.33 -16.96 19.71
C PRO A 95 2.81 -16.71 19.97
N GLN A 96 3.69 -17.35 19.20
CA GLN A 96 5.15 -17.23 19.34
C GLN A 96 5.68 -15.81 19.14
N HIS A 97 4.91 -14.95 18.47
CA HIS A 97 5.27 -13.54 18.23
C HIS A 97 4.27 -12.55 18.87
N GLY A 98 3.31 -13.05 19.67
CA GLY A 98 2.26 -12.21 20.27
C GLY A 98 1.34 -11.55 19.24
N LEU A 99 1.10 -12.18 18.08
CA LEU A 99 0.32 -11.60 16.99
C LEU A 99 -0.99 -12.34 16.73
N GLU A 100 -1.94 -11.59 16.20
CA GLU A 100 -3.19 -12.08 15.63
C GLU A 100 -3.38 -11.51 14.24
N LEU A 101 -3.83 -12.37 13.33
CA LEU A 101 -4.10 -12.03 11.96
C LEU A 101 -5.61 -12.12 11.72
N TRP A 102 -6.23 -10.97 11.51
CA TRP A 102 -7.64 -10.91 11.17
C TRP A 102 -7.79 -10.95 9.67
N ARG A 103 -8.53 -11.94 9.17
CA ARG A 103 -8.87 -12.04 7.75
C ARG A 103 -10.04 -11.10 7.45
N GLY A 104 -9.94 -10.40 6.33
CA GLY A 104 -10.93 -9.45 5.88
C GLY A 104 -11.04 -9.39 4.37
N LEU A 105 -11.86 -8.46 3.91
CA LEU A 105 -12.21 -8.26 2.53
C LEU A 105 -12.12 -6.77 2.18
N VAL A 106 -11.70 -6.51 0.96
CA VAL A 106 -11.93 -5.25 0.28
C VAL A 106 -13.03 -5.47 -0.73
N THR A 107 -14.04 -4.62 -0.72
CA THR A 107 -15.10 -4.61 -1.72
C THR A 107 -15.16 -3.24 -2.37
N ALA A 108 -15.31 -3.23 -3.69
CA ALA A 108 -15.50 -2.00 -4.45
C ALA A 108 -16.41 -2.28 -5.63
N ILE A 109 -17.54 -1.59 -5.68
CA ILE A 109 -18.48 -1.64 -6.80
C ILE A 109 -18.19 -0.45 -7.72
N GLY A 110 -18.10 -0.70 -9.01
CA GLY A 110 -17.87 0.33 -10.02
C GLY A 110 -18.40 -0.06 -11.38
N GLN A 111 -18.59 0.94 -12.24
CA GLN A 111 -18.83 0.72 -13.66
C GLN A 111 -17.55 0.19 -14.32
N HIS A 112 -17.70 -0.88 -15.10
CA HIS A 112 -16.67 -1.41 -15.99
C HIS A 112 -17.22 -1.39 -17.43
N GLU A 113 -16.48 -1.88 -18.42
CA GLU A 113 -16.87 -1.73 -19.84
C GLU A 113 -18.25 -2.28 -20.16
N THR A 114 -18.56 -3.47 -19.65
CA THR A 114 -19.81 -4.17 -19.94
C THR A 114 -20.85 -3.91 -18.85
N ASP A 115 -20.46 -4.11 -17.58
CA ASP A 115 -21.39 -4.17 -16.47
C ASP A 115 -20.89 -3.46 -15.21
N VAL A 116 -21.80 -3.31 -14.23
CA VAL A 116 -21.46 -2.91 -12.87
C VAL A 116 -20.90 -4.12 -12.14
N MET A 117 -19.59 -4.14 -11.94
CA MET A 117 -18.90 -5.26 -11.28
C MET A 117 -18.48 -4.90 -9.86
N MET A 118 -18.42 -5.94 -9.01
CA MET A 118 -17.89 -5.84 -7.66
C MET A 118 -16.53 -6.55 -7.57
N VAL A 119 -15.47 -5.77 -7.36
CA VAL A 119 -14.15 -6.33 -7.05
C VAL A 119 -14.09 -6.70 -5.58
N THR A 120 -13.77 -7.96 -5.30
CA THR A 120 -13.55 -8.47 -3.95
C THR A 120 -12.14 -9.08 -3.83
N ASP A 121 -11.38 -8.71 -2.80
CA ASP A 121 -10.08 -9.33 -2.52
C ASP A 121 -9.89 -9.58 -1.01
N THR A 122 -9.21 -10.67 -0.68
CA THR A 122 -8.85 -11.01 0.70
C THR A 122 -7.69 -10.15 1.19
N VAL A 123 -7.91 -9.47 2.32
CA VAL A 123 -6.89 -8.70 3.04
C VAL A 123 -6.70 -9.23 4.45
N HIS A 124 -5.55 -8.91 5.04
CA HIS A 124 -5.23 -9.30 6.41
C HIS A 124 -4.82 -8.08 7.22
N LYS A 125 -5.24 -8.03 8.48
CA LYS A 125 -4.81 -7.03 9.45
C LYS A 125 -4.03 -7.73 10.55
N VAL A 126 -2.82 -7.26 10.80
CA VAL A 126 -2.00 -7.73 11.93
C VAL A 126 -2.33 -6.88 13.15
N LEU A 127 -2.67 -7.56 14.24
CA LEU A 127 -2.94 -7.02 15.55
C LEU A 127 -1.96 -7.65 16.54
N ARG A 128 -1.57 -6.89 17.56
CA ARG A 128 -0.76 -7.40 18.67
C ARG A 128 -1.69 -7.80 19.80
N ARG A 129 -1.31 -8.86 20.52
CA ARG A 129 -2.03 -9.31 21.71
C ARG A 129 -1.82 -8.37 22.89
N ASP A 130 -0.62 -7.83 23.01
CA ASP A 130 -0.26 -6.92 24.09
C ASP A 130 -1.02 -5.59 23.94
N SER A 131 -1.60 -5.15 25.05
CA SER A 131 -2.15 -3.80 25.17
C SER A 131 -1.01 -2.78 25.21
N VAL A 132 -1.32 -1.52 24.92
CA VAL A 132 -0.34 -0.44 25.06
C VAL A 132 0.09 -0.32 26.53
N LEU A 133 -0.78 -0.65 27.49
CA LEU A 133 -0.43 -0.68 28.90
C LEU A 133 0.65 -1.73 29.21
N ASP A 134 0.52 -2.94 28.66
CA ASP A 134 1.52 -4.00 28.87
C ASP A 134 2.90 -3.57 28.36
N ILE A 135 2.95 -2.85 27.24
CA ILE A 135 4.19 -2.31 26.68
C ILE A 135 4.78 -1.22 27.60
N LEU A 136 3.93 -0.33 28.14
CA LEU A 136 4.37 0.70 29.07
C LEU A 136 4.94 0.10 30.37
N GLN A 137 4.33 -0.96 30.88
CA GLN A 137 4.81 -1.70 32.05
C GLN A 137 6.15 -2.40 31.78
N HIS A 138 6.37 -2.93 30.58
CA HIS A 138 7.69 -3.48 30.23
C HIS A 138 8.78 -2.40 30.17
N VAL A 139 8.44 -1.18 29.75
CA VAL A 139 9.39 -0.07 29.60
C VAL A 139 9.66 0.61 30.95
N SER A 140 8.73 0.54 31.92
CA SER A 140 8.82 1.22 33.21
C SER A 140 10.02 0.80 34.07
N ALA A 141 10.61 -0.37 33.80
CA ALA A 141 11.83 -0.85 34.46
C ALA A 141 13.10 -0.06 34.06
N LEU A 142 13.04 0.77 33.01
CA LEU A 142 14.18 1.53 32.50
C LEU A 142 14.29 2.91 33.18
N LYS A 143 15.51 3.41 33.40
CA LYS A 143 15.74 4.72 34.06
C LYS A 143 15.07 5.91 33.32
N ASN A 144 15.02 5.88 31.98
CA ASN A 144 14.36 6.90 31.15
C ASN A 144 13.07 6.37 30.52
N TYR A 145 12.24 5.67 31.29
CA TYR A 145 11.08 4.97 30.74
C TYR A 145 10.09 5.87 29.99
N ARG A 146 9.91 7.13 30.39
CA ARG A 146 8.96 8.05 29.73
C ARG A 146 9.39 8.39 28.30
N GLU A 147 10.66 8.73 28.12
CA GLU A 147 11.23 9.02 26.80
C GLU A 147 11.19 7.78 25.90
N GLU A 148 11.56 6.63 26.44
CA GLU A 148 11.56 5.37 25.69
C GLU A 148 10.13 4.91 25.35
N ALA A 149 9.16 5.14 26.23
CA ALA A 149 7.75 4.87 25.96
C ALA A 149 7.21 5.75 24.83
N ILE A 150 7.49 7.06 24.86
CA ILE A 150 7.11 7.98 23.79
C ILE A 150 7.76 7.54 22.48
N LYS A 151 9.05 7.21 22.47
CA LYS A 151 9.77 6.76 21.27
C LYS A 151 9.14 5.50 20.64
N ARG A 152 8.62 4.57 21.44
CA ARG A 152 7.99 3.33 20.95
C ARG A 152 6.54 3.51 20.51
N ILE A 153 5.80 4.42 21.14
CA ILE A 153 4.34 4.52 20.97
C ILE A 153 3.95 5.72 20.10
N ALA A 154 4.61 6.86 20.22
CA ALA A 154 4.29 8.04 19.42
C ALA A 154 4.53 7.75 17.92
N GLY A 155 3.57 8.14 17.09
CA GLY A 155 3.51 7.83 15.66
C GLY A 155 2.86 6.48 15.34
N CYS A 156 2.71 5.57 16.30
CA CYS A 156 2.04 4.28 16.07
C CYS A 156 0.53 4.43 15.92
N ILE A 157 -0.07 3.47 15.21
CA ILE A 157 -1.53 3.35 15.09
C ILE A 157 -2.04 2.31 16.07
N VAL A 158 -2.83 2.76 17.04
CA VAL A 158 -3.55 1.91 18.00
C VAL A 158 -4.97 1.63 17.51
N MET A 159 -5.51 0.47 17.86
CA MET A 159 -6.91 0.11 17.69
C MET A 159 -7.57 -0.02 19.06
N THR A 160 -8.81 0.41 19.16
CA THR A 160 -9.65 0.27 20.35
C THR A 160 -10.68 -0.84 20.12
N PRO A 161 -10.46 -2.07 20.64
CA PRO A 161 -11.28 -3.23 20.29
C PRO A 161 -12.78 -3.11 20.60
N TYR A 162 -13.12 -2.26 21.58
CA TYR A 162 -14.51 -2.01 22.00
C TYR A 162 -15.36 -1.28 20.95
N ASN A 163 -14.75 -0.52 20.03
CA ASN A 163 -15.47 0.16 18.94
C ASN A 163 -14.78 0.02 17.56
N ASN A 164 -13.67 -0.72 17.49
CA ASN A 164 -12.87 -1.01 16.30
C ASN A 164 -12.35 0.23 15.56
N LYS A 165 -12.27 1.37 16.26
CA LYS A 165 -11.65 2.59 15.73
C LYS A 165 -10.13 2.51 15.85
N THR A 166 -9.45 3.21 14.95
CA THR A 166 -7.99 3.32 14.97
C THR A 166 -7.56 4.76 15.09
N TYR A 167 -6.57 5.02 15.93
CA TYR A 167 -6.04 6.35 16.21
C TYR A 167 -4.53 6.34 16.03
N ARG A 168 -3.98 7.47 15.56
CA ARG A 168 -2.53 7.71 15.60
C ARG A 168 -2.25 8.32 16.96
N VAL A 169 -1.35 7.70 17.72
CA VAL A 169 -0.88 8.27 18.99
C VAL A 169 0.17 9.32 18.64
N ASP A 170 -0.01 10.54 19.13
CA ASP A 170 0.95 11.63 18.92
C ASP A 170 1.79 11.88 20.16
N ASP A 171 1.26 11.59 21.35
CA ASP A 171 1.94 11.79 22.63
C ASP A 171 1.35 10.92 23.75
N ILE A 172 1.97 10.95 24.93
CA ILE A 172 1.47 10.33 26.16
C ILE A 172 1.36 11.41 27.25
N ASP A 173 0.17 11.62 27.76
CA ASP A 173 -0.10 12.54 28.87
C ASP A 173 0.05 11.78 30.20
N TRP A 174 1.16 12.04 30.88
CA TRP A 174 1.52 11.44 32.17
C TRP A 174 0.85 12.12 33.38
N ASN A 175 0.20 13.27 33.16
CA ASN A 175 -0.45 14.02 34.22
C ASN A 175 -1.94 13.66 34.35
N LYS A 176 -2.50 13.01 33.34
CA LYS A 176 -3.87 12.47 33.35
C LYS A 176 -3.88 10.97 33.56
N ASN A 177 -4.97 10.49 34.13
CA ASN A 177 -5.21 9.09 34.46
C ASN A 177 -6.71 8.75 34.31
N PRO A 178 -7.15 7.50 34.47
CA PRO A 178 -8.55 7.12 34.35
C PRO A 178 -9.54 7.91 35.23
N LEU A 179 -9.09 8.45 36.37
CA LEU A 179 -9.92 9.24 37.29
C LEU A 179 -10.05 10.71 36.84
N SER A 180 -9.24 11.14 35.87
CA SER A 180 -9.34 12.48 35.29
C SER A 180 -10.67 12.67 34.57
N VAL A 181 -11.16 13.92 34.57
CA VAL A 181 -12.48 14.29 34.05
C VAL A 181 -12.35 15.01 32.72
N PHE A 182 -13.35 14.84 31.85
CA PHE A 182 -13.49 15.58 30.60
C PHE A 182 -14.93 16.03 30.42
N GLU A 183 -15.13 17.10 29.64
CA GLU A 183 -16.45 17.60 29.32
C GLU A 183 -17.08 16.78 28.19
N SER A 184 -18.25 16.21 28.48
CA SER A 184 -19.09 15.51 27.49
C SER A 184 -20.35 16.31 27.20
N LYS A 185 -21.13 15.91 26.18
CA LYS A 185 -22.43 16.54 25.88
C LYS A 185 -23.46 16.40 27.01
N GLU A 186 -23.28 15.40 27.87
CA GLU A 186 -24.15 15.10 29.02
C GLU A 186 -23.60 15.67 30.33
N GLY A 187 -22.48 16.42 30.27
CA GLY A 187 -21.79 17.01 31.42
C GLY A 187 -20.39 16.44 31.65
N SER A 188 -19.76 16.90 32.72
CA SER A 188 -18.41 16.51 33.13
C SER A 188 -18.39 15.05 33.62
N LYS A 189 -17.50 14.22 33.05
CA LYS A 189 -17.44 12.78 33.36
C LYS A 189 -16.00 12.27 33.41
N SER A 190 -15.71 11.34 34.32
CA SER A 190 -14.41 10.70 34.37
C SER A 190 -14.21 9.74 33.19
N TYR A 191 -12.96 9.49 32.78
CA TYR A 191 -12.70 8.47 31.76
C TYR A 191 -13.17 7.09 32.22
N LEU A 192 -12.97 6.76 33.49
CA LEU A 192 -13.44 5.51 34.11
C LEU A 192 -14.96 5.33 33.94
N ASP A 193 -15.75 6.32 34.33
CA ASP A 193 -17.21 6.27 34.25
C ASP A 193 -17.68 6.23 32.80
N TYR A 194 -17.05 7.01 31.91
CA TYR A 194 -17.37 7.00 30.50
C TYR A 194 -17.21 5.60 29.89
N TYR A 195 -16.07 4.94 30.12
CA TYR A 195 -15.82 3.61 29.55
C TYR A 195 -16.69 2.52 30.19
N ARG A 196 -17.04 2.64 31.47
CA ARG A 196 -17.95 1.73 32.15
C ARG A 196 -19.37 1.87 31.62
N GLU A 197 -19.89 3.08 31.49
CA GLU A 197 -21.28 3.30 31.09
C GLU A 197 -21.52 3.14 29.58
N GLN A 198 -20.57 3.55 28.73
CA GLN A 198 -20.76 3.53 27.27
C GLN A 198 -20.33 2.22 26.62
N TYR A 199 -19.38 1.50 27.21
CA TYR A 199 -18.77 0.32 26.61
C TYR A 199 -18.67 -0.88 27.55
N GLU A 200 -19.21 -0.78 28.77
CA GLU A 200 -19.19 -1.83 29.80
C GLU A 200 -17.76 -2.34 30.08
N LYS A 201 -16.78 -1.43 30.08
CA LYS A 201 -15.37 -1.76 30.35
C LYS A 201 -14.98 -1.48 31.78
N CYS A 202 -14.40 -2.49 32.43
CA CYS A 202 -13.76 -2.38 33.73
C CYS A 202 -12.27 -2.04 33.52
N ILE A 203 -11.80 -0.95 34.11
CA ILE A 203 -10.41 -0.50 34.04
C ILE A 203 -9.66 -1.07 35.25
N ARG A 204 -8.50 -1.69 35.03
CA ARG A 204 -7.73 -2.36 36.09
C ARG A 204 -6.71 -1.44 36.74
N ASP A 205 -6.01 -0.63 35.94
CA ASP A 205 -4.95 0.26 36.43
C ASP A 205 -5.44 1.71 36.49
N MET A 206 -5.61 2.26 37.69
CA MET A 206 -6.07 3.64 37.91
C MET A 206 -4.97 4.70 37.81
N GLN A 207 -3.70 4.28 37.71
CA GLN A 207 -2.54 5.18 37.61
C GLN A 207 -1.96 5.24 36.19
N GLN A 208 -2.48 4.42 35.25
CA GLN A 208 -2.02 4.44 33.87
C GLN A 208 -2.14 5.85 33.25
N PRO A 209 -1.17 6.28 32.44
CA PRO A 209 -1.25 7.56 31.73
C PRO A 209 -2.30 7.49 30.61
N LEU A 210 -2.59 8.62 29.97
CA LEU A 210 -3.48 8.65 28.79
C LEU A 210 -2.70 8.84 27.50
N LEU A 211 -3.09 8.14 26.44
CA LEU A 211 -2.57 8.37 25.09
C LEU A 211 -3.23 9.61 24.49
N VAL A 212 -2.45 10.49 23.88
CA VAL A 212 -2.94 11.71 23.22
C VAL A 212 -2.96 11.48 21.71
N CYS A 213 -4.13 11.67 21.11
CA CYS A 213 -4.33 11.62 19.67
C CYS A 213 -4.86 12.98 19.21
N ARG A 214 -4.07 13.71 18.43
CA ARG A 214 -4.42 15.05 17.95
C ARG A 214 -5.31 14.94 16.71
N PRO A 215 -6.25 15.88 16.51
CA PRO A 215 -7.13 15.87 15.33
C PRO A 215 -6.34 16.08 14.05
N LYS A 216 -6.77 15.43 12.96
CA LYS A 216 -6.17 15.64 11.64
C LYS A 216 -6.69 16.93 11.02
N GLU A 217 -6.01 17.46 10.01
CA GLU A 217 -6.47 18.65 9.26
C GLU A 217 -7.94 18.55 8.79
N LYS A 218 -8.37 17.35 8.38
CA LYS A 218 -9.77 17.10 7.98
C LYS A 218 -10.74 17.26 9.15
N ASP A 219 -10.36 16.82 10.34
CA ASP A 219 -11.18 16.92 11.56
C ASP A 219 -11.26 18.38 12.01
N ILE A 220 -10.15 19.12 11.93
CA ILE A 220 -10.09 20.56 12.20
C ILE A 220 -11.02 21.32 11.24
N ARG A 221 -10.99 21.02 9.93
CA ARG A 221 -11.92 21.59 8.93
C ARG A 221 -13.38 21.26 9.22
N ALA A 222 -13.65 20.15 9.90
CA ALA A 222 -14.99 19.75 10.34
C ALA A 222 -15.36 20.30 11.73
N GLY A 223 -14.55 21.22 12.28
CA GLY A 223 -14.80 21.87 13.58
C GLY A 223 -14.42 21.03 14.81
N ARG A 224 -13.71 19.90 14.63
CA ARG A 224 -13.23 19.05 15.74
C ARG A 224 -11.77 19.38 16.04
N THR A 225 -11.55 20.24 17.03
CA THR A 225 -10.22 20.74 17.42
C THR A 225 -9.66 20.08 18.67
N ASP A 226 -10.47 19.34 19.42
CA ASP A 226 -10.05 18.77 20.68
C ASP A 226 -9.21 17.50 20.51
N ASN A 227 -8.24 17.35 21.41
CA ASN A 227 -7.44 16.13 21.50
C ASN A 227 -8.30 14.97 22.02
N ILE A 228 -8.10 13.80 21.43
CA ILE A 228 -8.72 12.56 21.89
C ILE A 228 -7.75 11.89 22.87
N TYR A 229 -8.25 11.56 24.06
CA TYR A 229 -7.50 10.83 25.08
C TYR A 229 -7.99 9.38 25.17
N LEU A 230 -7.05 8.44 25.13
CA LEU A 230 -7.36 6.99 25.17
C LEU A 230 -6.63 6.31 26.33
N LEU A 231 -7.27 5.29 26.90
CA LEU A 231 -6.66 4.45 27.93
C LEU A 231 -5.74 3.40 27.29
N PRO A 232 -4.44 3.35 27.65
CA PRO A 232 -3.50 2.35 27.15
C PRO A 232 -3.98 0.90 27.31
N GLU A 233 -4.68 0.59 28.40
CA GLU A 233 -5.22 -0.75 28.68
C GLU A 233 -6.25 -1.21 27.64
N LEU A 234 -7.00 -0.27 27.07
CA LEU A 234 -8.05 -0.56 26.08
C LEU A 234 -7.56 -0.37 24.63
N CYS A 235 -6.26 -0.17 24.44
CA CYS A 235 -5.64 0.06 23.14
C CYS A 235 -4.68 -1.09 22.80
N VAL A 236 -4.78 -1.61 21.58
CA VAL A 236 -3.82 -2.58 21.04
C VAL A 236 -3.07 -1.97 19.85
N LEU A 237 -1.78 -2.24 19.74
CA LEU A 237 -1.00 -1.77 18.58
C LEU A 237 -1.38 -2.54 17.32
N THR A 238 -1.45 -1.81 16.21
CA THR A 238 -1.70 -2.41 14.89
C THR A 238 -0.44 -2.43 14.04
N GLY A 239 -0.31 -3.45 13.19
CA GLY A 239 0.82 -3.60 12.29
C GLY A 239 2.12 -4.03 12.98
N LEU A 240 3.17 -4.14 12.16
CA LEU A 240 4.50 -4.63 12.56
C LEU A 240 5.44 -3.45 12.83
N THR A 241 6.23 -3.51 13.92
CA THR A 241 7.38 -2.61 14.12
C THR A 241 8.46 -2.87 13.07
N ASP A 242 9.39 -1.94 12.92
CA ASP A 242 10.55 -2.14 12.05
C ASP A 242 11.44 -3.31 12.53
N GLU A 243 11.56 -3.51 13.84
CA GLU A 243 12.24 -4.66 14.44
C GLU A 243 11.58 -5.99 14.03
N MET A 244 10.25 -6.06 14.10
CA MET A 244 9.49 -7.24 13.68
C MET A 244 9.60 -7.48 12.17
N ARG A 245 9.65 -6.41 11.36
CA ARG A 245 9.86 -6.52 9.90
C ARG A 245 11.26 -7.01 9.55
N ALA A 246 12.26 -6.64 10.36
CA ALA A 246 13.63 -7.12 10.22
C ALA A 246 13.80 -8.58 10.71
N ASN A 247 12.91 -9.05 11.59
CA ASN A 247 12.94 -10.42 12.08
C ASN A 247 12.39 -11.41 11.03
N VAL A 248 13.31 -12.23 10.48
CA VAL A 248 13.00 -13.23 9.46
C VAL A 248 11.99 -14.28 9.93
N SER A 249 12.03 -14.68 11.21
CA SER A 249 11.11 -15.67 11.78
C SER A 249 9.67 -15.14 11.81
N VAL A 250 9.48 -13.90 12.28
CA VAL A 250 8.17 -13.22 12.30
C VAL A 250 7.61 -13.13 10.88
N MET A 251 8.42 -12.65 9.94
CA MET A 251 7.98 -12.47 8.55
C MET A 251 7.68 -13.79 7.84
N ARG A 252 8.38 -14.88 8.18
CA ARG A 252 8.13 -16.23 7.64
C ARG A 252 6.78 -16.77 8.14
N ASP A 253 6.53 -16.71 9.44
CA ASP A 253 5.30 -17.26 10.04
C ASP A 253 4.07 -16.43 9.62
N LEU A 254 4.24 -15.11 9.46
CA LEU A 254 3.21 -14.24 8.89
C LEU A 254 2.96 -14.53 7.40
N ALA A 255 4.02 -14.84 6.64
CA ALA A 255 3.90 -15.16 5.22
C ALA A 255 3.09 -16.45 4.98
N GLN A 256 3.18 -17.45 5.85
CA GLN A 256 2.39 -18.68 5.75
C GLN A 256 0.88 -18.42 5.72
N HIS A 257 0.43 -17.40 6.44
CA HIS A 257 -0.99 -17.05 6.53
C HIS A 257 -1.41 -16.01 5.47
N THR A 258 -0.50 -15.13 5.07
CA THR A 258 -0.81 -14.00 4.17
C THR A 258 -0.57 -14.30 2.68
N ARG A 259 0.34 -15.23 2.36
CA ARG A 259 0.64 -15.67 0.98
C ARG A 259 -0.31 -16.78 0.55
N VAL A 260 -1.55 -16.39 0.27
CA VAL A 260 -2.58 -17.33 -0.20
C VAL A 260 -2.33 -17.68 -1.67
N GLU A 261 -2.25 -18.97 -1.98
CA GLU A 261 -2.13 -19.51 -3.34
C GLU A 261 -3.40 -19.29 -4.18
N PRO A 262 -3.31 -19.19 -5.52
CA PRO A 262 -4.43 -18.92 -6.42
C PRO A 262 -5.68 -19.76 -6.15
N THR A 263 -5.57 -21.10 -6.14
CA THR A 263 -6.69 -22.00 -5.88
C THR A 263 -7.36 -21.73 -4.53
N LYS A 264 -6.58 -21.54 -3.47
CA LYS A 264 -7.14 -21.25 -2.14
C LYS A 264 -7.77 -19.86 -2.07
N ARG A 265 -7.22 -18.87 -2.78
CA ARG A 265 -7.79 -17.53 -2.87
C ARG A 265 -9.13 -17.55 -3.58
N VAL A 266 -9.24 -18.26 -4.71
CA VAL A 266 -10.51 -18.45 -5.43
C VAL A 266 -11.53 -19.19 -4.56
N GLN A 267 -11.12 -20.24 -3.86
CA GLN A 267 -11.99 -20.94 -2.91
C GLN A 267 -12.55 -19.99 -1.84
N ASN A 268 -11.70 -19.15 -1.22
CA ASN A 268 -12.15 -18.18 -0.22
C ASN A 268 -13.16 -17.17 -0.80
N LEU A 269 -13.02 -16.78 -2.07
CA LEU A 269 -13.95 -15.89 -2.77
C LEU A 269 -15.30 -16.58 -3.03
N LEU A 270 -15.28 -17.84 -3.50
CA LEU A 270 -16.50 -18.63 -3.71
C LEU A 270 -17.23 -18.93 -2.40
N GLU A 271 -16.50 -19.22 -1.32
CA GLU A 271 -17.07 -19.35 0.04
C GLU A 271 -17.75 -18.05 0.48
N PHE A 272 -17.15 -16.89 0.20
CA PHE A 272 -17.75 -15.59 0.48
C PHE A 272 -19.02 -15.34 -0.36
N ILE A 273 -18.98 -15.64 -1.66
CA ILE A 273 -20.14 -15.56 -2.57
C ILE A 273 -21.28 -16.44 -2.06
N GLY A 274 -20.97 -17.69 -1.64
CA GLY A 274 -21.94 -18.59 -1.03
C GLY A 274 -22.54 -18.02 0.26
N ARG A 275 -21.72 -17.43 1.14
CA ARG A 275 -22.18 -16.79 2.39
C ARG A 275 -23.13 -15.61 2.13
N ILE A 276 -22.81 -14.74 1.17
CA ILE A 276 -23.65 -13.56 0.90
C ILE A 276 -24.97 -13.93 0.21
N ASN A 277 -24.93 -14.86 -0.76
CA ASN A 277 -26.13 -15.32 -1.47
C ASN A 277 -27.02 -16.23 -0.61
N GLY A 278 -26.43 -16.98 0.32
CA GLY A 278 -27.15 -17.84 1.26
C GLY A 278 -27.82 -17.09 2.42
N HIS A 279 -27.49 -15.83 2.67
CA HIS A 279 -28.03 -15.09 3.80
C HIS A 279 -29.41 -14.49 3.49
N ALA A 280 -30.46 -15.06 4.09
CA ALA A 280 -31.87 -14.75 3.79
C ALA A 280 -32.21 -13.25 3.81
N GLU A 281 -31.78 -12.52 4.85
CA GLU A 281 -32.05 -11.08 4.97
C GLU A 281 -31.35 -10.23 3.90
N ILE A 282 -30.13 -10.61 3.52
CA ILE A 282 -29.38 -9.90 2.47
C ILE A 282 -30.06 -10.15 1.14
N ARG A 283 -30.39 -11.41 0.84
CA ARG A 283 -31.12 -11.78 -0.38
C ARG A 283 -32.45 -11.05 -0.48
N GLN A 284 -33.22 -10.98 0.60
CA GLN A 284 -34.49 -10.26 0.61
C GLN A 284 -34.31 -8.76 0.33
N GLU A 285 -33.31 -8.11 0.95
CA GLU A 285 -33.07 -6.69 0.72
C GLU A 285 -32.54 -6.42 -0.70
N MET A 286 -31.60 -7.23 -1.19
CA MET A 286 -31.07 -7.10 -2.55
C MET A 286 -32.17 -7.28 -3.60
N ASN A 287 -33.06 -8.25 -3.43
CA ASN A 287 -34.23 -8.45 -4.30
C ASN A 287 -35.16 -7.22 -4.32
N ARG A 288 -35.35 -6.54 -3.18
CA ARG A 288 -36.16 -5.30 -3.14
C ARG A 288 -35.50 -4.15 -3.89
N TRP A 289 -34.17 -4.12 -3.94
CA TRP A 289 -33.42 -3.19 -4.79
C TRP A 289 -33.40 -3.61 -6.26
N GLY A 290 -33.93 -4.79 -6.62
CA GLY A 290 -33.83 -5.35 -7.97
C GLY A 290 -32.42 -5.83 -8.32
N LEU A 291 -31.62 -6.17 -7.32
CA LEU A 291 -30.22 -6.55 -7.45
C LEU A 291 -30.01 -8.02 -7.05
N VAL A 292 -29.12 -8.70 -7.77
CA VAL A 292 -28.70 -10.07 -7.46
C VAL A 292 -27.17 -10.14 -7.57
N PHE A 293 -26.51 -10.85 -6.67
CA PHE A 293 -25.10 -11.17 -6.85
C PHE A 293 -24.97 -12.46 -7.65
N ASP A 294 -24.06 -12.44 -8.61
CA ASP A 294 -23.67 -13.65 -9.35
C ASP A 294 -23.11 -14.72 -8.39
N ASP A 295 -23.23 -15.99 -8.77
CA ASP A 295 -22.69 -17.13 -8.03
C ASP A 295 -21.27 -17.53 -8.51
N ALA A 296 -20.82 -16.97 -9.63
CA ALA A 296 -19.52 -17.23 -10.23
C ALA A 296 -18.57 -16.03 -10.20
N LEU A 297 -17.29 -16.31 -10.46
CA LEU A 297 -16.31 -15.27 -10.77
C LEU A 297 -16.45 -14.86 -12.24
N VAL A 298 -16.19 -13.58 -12.53
CA VAL A 298 -16.16 -13.06 -13.91
C VAL A 298 -15.05 -13.75 -14.70
N SER A 299 -15.42 -14.38 -15.81
CA SER A 299 -14.48 -14.97 -16.77
C SER A 299 -14.17 -13.94 -17.84
N ILE A 300 -12.89 -13.73 -18.13
CA ILE A 300 -12.42 -12.72 -19.08
C ILE A 300 -11.37 -13.33 -20.01
N GLU A 301 -11.32 -12.86 -21.24
CA GLU A 301 -10.24 -13.22 -22.16
C GLU A 301 -9.04 -12.28 -21.97
N GLY A 302 -7.87 -12.88 -21.73
CA GLY A 302 -6.60 -12.17 -21.63
C GLY A 302 -5.63 -12.62 -22.71
N ARG A 303 -4.65 -11.77 -23.01
CA ARG A 303 -3.61 -12.03 -24.02
C ARG A 303 -2.25 -12.12 -23.35
N VAL A 304 -1.40 -13.05 -23.77
CA VAL A 304 -0.03 -13.15 -23.27
C VAL A 304 0.91 -12.58 -24.31
N LEU A 305 1.63 -11.52 -23.93
CA LEU A 305 2.66 -10.91 -24.78
C LEU A 305 3.82 -11.91 -25.01
N PRO A 306 4.46 -11.88 -26.18
CA PRO A 306 5.60 -12.74 -26.46
C PRO A 306 6.79 -12.39 -25.55
N THR A 307 7.64 -13.38 -25.28
CA THR A 307 8.86 -13.17 -24.51
C THR A 307 9.84 -12.24 -25.21
N GLU A 308 10.48 -11.40 -24.41
CA GLU A 308 11.46 -10.44 -24.90
C GLU A 308 12.85 -11.05 -25.01
N ARG A 309 13.66 -10.47 -25.91
CA ARG A 309 15.06 -10.85 -26.09
C ARG A 309 15.94 -9.89 -25.31
N ILE A 310 16.75 -10.42 -24.40
CA ILE A 310 17.76 -9.67 -23.65
C ILE A 310 19.06 -9.67 -24.46
N ARG A 311 19.57 -8.47 -24.76
CA ARG A 311 20.85 -8.31 -25.47
C ARG A 311 21.96 -7.99 -24.48
N GLN A 312 23.07 -8.73 -24.57
CA GLN A 312 24.28 -8.52 -23.78
C GLN A 312 25.48 -8.61 -24.73
N GLY A 313 26.21 -7.49 -24.86
CA GLY A 313 27.18 -7.30 -25.93
C GLY A 313 26.56 -7.59 -27.31
N ASP A 314 27.17 -8.53 -28.04
CA ASP A 314 26.71 -9.00 -29.34
C ASP A 314 25.76 -10.20 -29.29
N ARG A 315 25.51 -10.76 -28.09
CA ARG A 315 24.66 -11.93 -27.90
C ARG A 315 23.25 -11.53 -27.50
N SER A 316 22.29 -12.41 -27.81
CA SER A 316 20.90 -12.23 -27.42
C SER A 316 20.29 -13.52 -26.90
N HIS A 317 19.61 -13.42 -25.76
CA HIS A 317 19.02 -14.53 -25.03
C HIS A 317 17.52 -14.30 -24.90
N ARG A 318 16.73 -15.38 -24.84
CA ARG A 318 15.29 -15.29 -24.52
C ARG A 318 15.12 -15.55 -23.03
N SER A 319 14.22 -14.80 -22.39
CA SER A 319 13.80 -15.11 -21.02
C SER A 319 12.92 -16.36 -20.96
N ASP A 320 12.91 -17.03 -19.81
CA ASP A 320 11.99 -18.15 -19.55
C ASP A 320 10.53 -17.64 -19.66
N PRO A 321 9.68 -18.21 -20.53
CA PRO A 321 8.30 -17.75 -20.70
C PRO A 321 7.42 -17.85 -19.44
N ARG A 322 7.76 -18.73 -18.49
CA ARG A 322 6.97 -18.95 -17.28
C ARG A 322 7.39 -18.04 -16.14
N THR A 323 8.69 -17.80 -16.00
CA THR A 323 9.25 -17.06 -14.87
C THR A 323 9.67 -15.64 -15.25
N ALA A 324 9.92 -15.40 -16.54
CA ALA A 324 10.58 -14.23 -17.10
C ALA A 324 11.94 -13.93 -16.44
N ASP A 325 12.59 -14.97 -15.93
CA ASP A 325 13.96 -14.97 -15.43
C ASP A 325 14.92 -15.17 -16.60
N PHE A 326 16.08 -14.54 -16.51
CA PHE A 326 17.17 -14.70 -17.48
C PHE A 326 18.54 -14.76 -16.77
N SER A 327 18.57 -15.11 -15.48
CA SER A 327 19.79 -15.12 -14.66
C SER A 327 20.81 -16.15 -15.14
N ARG A 328 20.34 -17.35 -15.52
CA ARG A 328 21.19 -18.45 -15.99
C ARG A 328 21.84 -18.14 -17.32
N GLU A 329 21.08 -17.54 -18.23
CA GLU A 329 21.54 -17.23 -19.59
C GLU A 329 22.52 -16.05 -19.62
N THR A 330 22.45 -15.17 -18.61
CA THR A 330 23.24 -13.93 -18.55
C THR A 330 24.49 -14.02 -17.68
N CYS A 331 24.62 -15.02 -16.80
CA CYS A 331 25.68 -15.12 -15.79
C CYS A 331 27.10 -15.16 -16.37
N ASP A 332 27.29 -15.82 -17.51
CA ASP A 332 28.62 -16.06 -18.12
C ASP A 332 28.88 -15.20 -19.36
N GLN A 333 28.16 -14.08 -19.50
CA GLN A 333 28.24 -13.22 -20.68
C GLN A 333 28.78 -11.83 -20.32
N PRO A 334 29.53 -11.19 -21.24
CA PRO A 334 29.98 -9.83 -21.02
C PRO A 334 28.79 -8.86 -20.97
N LEU A 335 28.87 -7.89 -20.07
CA LEU A 335 27.86 -6.83 -19.96
C LEU A 335 27.80 -6.00 -21.25
N HIS A 336 26.64 -5.40 -21.52
CA HIS A 336 26.43 -4.63 -22.75
C HIS A 336 27.29 -3.35 -22.83
N ILE A 337 27.45 -2.66 -21.69
CA ILE A 337 28.35 -1.52 -21.52
C ILE A 337 29.12 -1.78 -20.24
N THR A 338 30.44 -1.72 -20.31
CA THR A 338 31.33 -1.93 -19.17
C THR A 338 32.11 -0.66 -18.86
N VAL A 339 32.41 -0.45 -17.58
CA VAL A 339 33.23 0.65 -17.10
C VAL A 339 34.43 0.05 -16.38
N ASN A 340 35.64 0.38 -16.80
CA ASN A 340 36.83 -0.09 -16.11
C ASN A 340 37.02 0.70 -14.82
N ILE A 341 37.08 -0.01 -13.70
CA ILE A 341 37.29 0.55 -12.36
C ILE A 341 38.75 0.29 -12.00
N GLN A 342 39.60 1.29 -12.15
CA GLN A 342 41.03 1.21 -11.84
C GLN A 342 41.33 1.69 -10.42
N SER A 343 40.60 2.71 -9.94
CA SER A 343 40.79 3.29 -8.61
C SER A 343 39.52 3.18 -7.78
N TRP A 344 39.54 2.28 -6.80
CA TRP A 344 38.44 2.08 -5.87
C TRP A 344 38.95 1.71 -4.48
N LEU A 345 38.12 1.98 -3.48
CA LEU A 345 38.45 1.89 -2.06
C LEU A 345 37.56 0.85 -1.38
N VAL A 346 38.13 0.07 -0.47
CA VAL A 346 37.40 -0.84 0.41
C VAL A 346 37.68 -0.44 1.85
N ILE A 347 36.66 -0.07 2.60
CA ILE A 347 36.78 0.24 4.04
C ILE A 347 36.15 -0.90 4.83
N CYS A 348 36.93 -1.52 5.71
CA CYS A 348 36.46 -2.62 6.56
C CYS A 348 37.00 -2.52 8.01
N PRO A 349 36.24 -3.00 9.01
CA PRO A 349 36.78 -3.21 10.35
C PRO A 349 37.94 -4.21 10.33
N LYS A 350 38.93 -4.01 11.19
CA LYS A 350 40.09 -4.93 11.32
C LYS A 350 39.68 -6.39 11.55
N ARG A 351 38.59 -6.62 12.28
CA ARG A 351 38.05 -7.97 12.51
C ARG A 351 37.53 -8.70 11.25
N ASP A 352 37.15 -7.95 10.21
CA ASP A 352 36.51 -8.47 9.01
C ASP A 352 37.48 -8.50 7.80
N GLU A 353 38.78 -8.25 8.04
CA GLU A 353 39.83 -8.14 7.02
C GLU A 353 39.96 -9.40 6.17
N SER A 354 40.00 -10.59 6.80
CA SER A 354 40.13 -11.87 6.08
C SER A 354 38.96 -12.08 5.12
N ASN A 355 37.73 -11.89 5.61
CA ASN A 355 36.52 -12.04 4.81
C ASN A 355 36.46 -11.01 3.67
N THR A 356 36.88 -9.78 3.95
CA THR A 356 36.94 -8.69 2.97
C THR A 356 37.94 -9.02 1.87
N THR A 357 39.12 -9.54 2.22
CA THR A 357 40.16 -9.93 1.25
C THR A 357 39.70 -11.07 0.35
N GLU A 358 39.02 -12.07 0.92
CA GLU A 358 38.44 -13.17 0.15
C GLU A 358 37.32 -12.69 -0.79
N PHE A 359 36.47 -11.78 -0.32
CA PHE A 359 35.41 -11.17 -1.12
C PHE A 359 35.99 -10.34 -2.28
N VAL A 360 37.01 -9.52 -2.03
CA VAL A 360 37.72 -8.76 -3.06
C VAL A 360 38.36 -9.70 -4.09
N ARG A 361 39.00 -10.80 -3.65
CA ARG A 361 39.57 -11.80 -4.56
C ARG A 361 38.49 -12.42 -5.45
N THR A 362 37.32 -12.68 -4.89
CA THR A 362 36.17 -13.20 -5.63
C THR A 362 35.66 -12.18 -6.64
N LEU A 363 35.52 -10.91 -6.27
CA LEU A 363 35.15 -9.84 -7.20
C LEU A 363 36.14 -9.72 -8.37
N LEU A 364 37.44 -9.76 -8.08
CA LEU A 364 38.50 -9.72 -9.08
C LEU A 364 38.48 -10.93 -10.02
N SER A 365 37.93 -12.07 -9.62
CA SER A 365 37.80 -13.24 -10.50
C SER A 365 36.51 -13.24 -11.34
N VAL A 366 35.39 -12.73 -10.80
CA VAL A 366 34.09 -12.75 -11.49
C VAL A 366 33.86 -11.55 -12.41
N CYS A 367 34.46 -10.38 -12.13
CA CYS A 367 34.27 -9.18 -12.94
C CYS A 367 34.91 -9.25 -14.35
N PRO A 368 36.14 -9.77 -14.55
CA PRO A 368 36.75 -9.81 -15.88
C PRO A 368 35.99 -10.66 -16.91
N PRO A 369 35.46 -11.86 -16.60
CA PRO A 369 34.59 -12.61 -17.51
C PRO A 369 33.34 -11.84 -17.95
N MET A 370 32.83 -10.95 -17.09
CA MET A 370 31.70 -10.05 -17.41
C MET A 370 32.12 -8.83 -18.25
N GLY A 371 33.39 -8.74 -18.66
CA GLY A 371 33.96 -7.61 -19.40
C GLY A 371 34.24 -6.38 -18.52
N LEU A 372 34.12 -6.49 -17.20
CA LEU A 372 34.37 -5.41 -16.25
C LEU A 372 35.82 -5.51 -15.75
N GLY A 373 36.70 -4.64 -16.26
CA GLY A 373 38.07 -4.51 -15.74
C GLY A 373 38.06 -3.91 -14.35
N LEU A 374 38.41 -4.69 -13.33
CA LEU A 374 38.51 -4.27 -11.93
C LEU A 374 39.97 -4.31 -11.49
N GLY A 375 40.54 -3.14 -11.18
CA GLY A 375 41.90 -2.99 -10.63
C GLY A 375 41.97 -3.40 -9.16
N GLN A 376 43.18 -3.46 -8.59
CA GLN A 376 43.34 -3.74 -7.15
C GLN A 376 42.82 -2.56 -6.31
N PRO A 377 41.95 -2.79 -5.31
CA PRO A 377 41.48 -1.72 -4.45
C PRO A 377 42.53 -1.27 -3.45
N GLN A 378 42.40 -0.03 -2.98
CA GLN A 378 43.02 0.40 -1.73
C GLN A 378 42.13 -0.07 -0.56
N ILE A 379 42.69 -0.88 0.35
CA ILE A 379 41.96 -1.35 1.54
C ILE A 379 42.33 -0.49 2.75
N VAL A 380 41.35 0.14 3.38
CA VAL A 380 41.51 0.94 4.60
C VAL A 380 40.86 0.22 5.77
N GLN A 381 41.67 -0.06 6.79
CA GLN A 381 41.25 -0.76 7.99
C GLN A 381 40.79 0.23 9.05
N LEU A 382 39.64 -0.04 9.66
CA LEU A 382 39.15 0.71 10.81
C LEU A 382 39.41 -0.07 12.10
N GLU A 383 39.90 0.62 13.13
CA GLU A 383 40.08 0.05 14.46
C GLU A 383 38.74 -0.28 15.14
N ASP A 384 37.71 0.53 14.89
CA ASP A 384 36.35 0.31 15.37
C ASP A 384 35.31 0.53 14.25
N ASP A 385 34.07 0.09 14.49
CA ASP A 385 32.98 0.12 13.51
C ASP A 385 32.00 1.29 13.70
N ARG A 386 32.46 2.40 14.30
CA ARG A 386 31.69 3.63 14.47
C ARG A 386 31.58 4.36 13.14
N ALA A 387 30.38 4.81 12.79
CA ALA A 387 30.11 5.45 11.49
C ALA A 387 30.95 6.73 11.25
N GLY A 388 31.35 7.47 12.29
CA GLY A 388 32.28 8.61 12.14
C GLY A 388 33.68 8.24 11.65
N ASN A 389 34.13 6.99 11.84
CA ASN A 389 35.41 6.51 11.33
C ASN A 389 35.33 6.13 9.85
N TYR A 390 34.19 5.59 9.40
CA TYR A 390 33.93 5.39 7.96
C TYR A 390 33.88 6.71 7.20
N VAL A 391 33.24 7.74 7.77
CA VAL A 391 33.17 9.08 7.17
C VAL A 391 34.56 9.72 7.05
N ARG A 392 35.38 9.66 8.12
CA ARG A 392 36.76 10.16 8.08
C ARG A 392 37.60 9.45 7.04
N ALA A 393 37.56 8.12 7.01
CA ALA A 393 38.28 7.32 6.01
C ALA A 393 37.83 7.63 4.57
N LEU A 394 36.55 7.89 4.34
CA LEU A 394 36.02 8.34 3.05
C LEU A 394 36.53 9.73 2.66
N HIS A 395 36.59 10.67 3.61
CA HIS A 395 37.06 12.04 3.35
C HIS A 395 38.57 12.08 3.07
N ASP A 396 39.37 11.37 3.87
CA ASP A 396 40.83 11.35 3.76
C ASP A 396 41.31 10.80 2.40
N VAL A 397 40.60 9.80 1.86
CA VAL A 397 40.91 9.18 0.56
C VAL A 397 40.14 9.82 -0.60
N GLY A 398 38.94 10.33 -0.35
CA GLY A 398 38.11 11.03 -1.34
C GLY A 398 38.70 12.38 -1.79
N ALA A 399 39.50 13.03 -0.94
CA ALA A 399 40.17 14.29 -1.25
C ALA A 399 41.19 14.19 -2.41
N SER A 400 41.62 12.98 -2.79
CA SER A 400 42.56 12.73 -3.90
C SER A 400 41.92 12.85 -5.30
N GLY A 401 40.59 13.01 -5.39
CA GLY A 401 39.88 13.36 -6.63
C GLY A 401 39.67 12.27 -7.69
N ASN A 402 40.33 11.11 -7.58
CA ASN A 402 40.32 10.04 -8.59
C ASN A 402 39.55 8.76 -8.19
N LEU A 403 38.80 8.78 -7.08
CA LEU A 403 38.09 7.61 -6.57
C LEU A 403 36.82 7.31 -7.38
N GLN A 404 36.76 6.14 -8.05
CA GLN A 404 35.62 5.74 -8.89
C GLN A 404 34.53 4.99 -8.11
N LEU A 405 34.90 4.25 -7.07
CA LEU A 405 33.98 3.45 -6.24
C LEU A 405 34.52 3.32 -4.81
N ALA A 406 33.64 3.38 -3.82
CA ALA A 406 33.94 3.05 -2.44
C ALA A 406 33.01 1.94 -1.95
N MET A 407 33.60 0.83 -1.49
CA MET A 407 32.92 -0.31 -0.88
C MET A 407 33.11 -0.26 0.63
N LEU A 408 32.00 -0.37 1.38
CA LEU A 408 32.00 -0.25 2.83
C LEU A 408 31.48 -1.56 3.43
N VAL A 409 32.35 -2.25 4.17
CA VAL A 409 32.00 -3.50 4.85
C VAL A 409 31.46 -3.15 6.22
N LEU A 410 30.15 -3.32 6.41
CA LEU A 410 29.48 -3.08 7.69
C LEU A 410 29.31 -4.41 8.43
N ALA A 411 29.69 -4.43 9.71
CA ALA A 411 29.62 -5.66 10.49
C ALA A 411 28.20 -6.11 10.89
N ASN A 412 27.20 -5.24 10.76
CA ASN A 412 25.79 -5.62 10.90
C ASN A 412 24.89 -4.63 10.13
N ASN A 413 23.64 -5.04 9.87
CA ASN A 413 22.63 -4.28 9.13
C ASN A 413 21.95 -3.16 9.95
N ARG A 414 22.71 -2.48 10.81
CA ARG A 414 22.20 -1.38 11.62
C ARG A 414 21.90 -0.15 10.77
N LYS A 415 20.63 0.26 10.77
CA LYS A 415 20.07 1.36 9.98
C LYS A 415 20.76 2.71 10.26
N ASP A 416 21.05 3.03 11.52
CA ASP A 416 21.71 4.29 11.94
C ASP A 416 23.07 4.52 11.26
N ARG A 417 23.85 3.46 11.07
CA ARG A 417 25.17 3.53 10.44
C ARG A 417 25.09 3.69 8.93
N TYR A 418 24.22 2.90 8.28
CA TYR A 418 23.98 2.99 6.84
C TYR A 418 23.48 4.38 6.45
N ASP A 419 22.56 4.93 7.23
CA ASP A 419 21.95 6.25 6.99
C ASP A 419 23.01 7.37 7.14
N MET A 420 23.86 7.36 8.18
CA MET A 420 24.89 8.38 8.37
C MET A 420 25.98 8.37 7.28
N ILE A 421 26.36 7.19 6.80
CA ILE A 421 27.34 7.00 5.73
C ILE A 421 26.78 7.49 4.38
N LYS A 422 25.55 7.08 4.03
CA LYS A 422 24.91 7.51 2.77
C LYS A 422 24.64 9.01 2.77
N LYS A 423 24.26 9.59 3.92
CA LYS A 423 24.11 11.04 4.09
C LYS A 423 25.39 11.77 3.71
N GLN A 424 26.54 11.47 4.32
CA GLN A 424 27.80 12.16 4.02
C GLN A 424 28.29 11.97 2.57
N ALA A 425 28.07 10.79 1.96
CA ALA A 425 28.55 10.52 0.59
C ALA A 425 27.70 11.14 -0.52
N CYS A 426 26.40 11.33 -0.28
CA CYS A 426 25.46 11.71 -1.34
C CYS A 426 24.93 13.15 -1.21
N VAL A 427 25.03 13.82 -0.05
CA VAL A 427 24.13 14.94 0.30
C VAL A 427 24.61 16.36 0.07
N ASP A 428 25.91 16.65 0.06
CA ASP A 428 26.42 18.01 0.27
C ASP A 428 26.05 19.11 -0.78
N LEU A 429 25.02 18.98 -1.64
CA LEU A 429 24.60 20.00 -2.64
C LEU A 429 23.08 20.25 -2.95
N GLY A 430 22.09 19.65 -2.25
CA GLY A 430 20.72 20.20 -1.94
C GLY A 430 19.63 20.69 -2.97
N LEU A 431 18.46 19.99 -3.00
CA LEU A 431 16.98 20.30 -2.78
C LEU A 431 16.11 20.72 -4.02
N HIS A 432 14.77 20.49 -4.22
CA HIS A 432 13.66 19.59 -3.77
C HIS A 432 12.43 19.66 -4.76
N THR A 433 11.42 18.78 -4.56
CA THR A 433 10.17 18.37 -5.30
C THR A 433 8.99 19.39 -5.41
N GLN A 434 7.93 19.31 -6.28
CA GLN A 434 6.69 18.44 -6.27
C GLN A 434 5.53 18.99 -7.21
N VAL A 435 4.52 18.17 -7.64
CA VAL A 435 3.03 18.42 -7.72
C VAL A 435 2.26 18.04 -9.02
N ARG A 436 1.18 17.25 -8.82
CA ARG A 436 0.42 16.37 -9.74
C ARG A 436 -0.76 16.94 -10.55
N GLU A 437 -1.27 18.13 -10.28
CA GLU A 437 -2.40 18.71 -11.05
C GLU A 437 -1.97 19.71 -12.13
N TRP A 438 -0.68 20.02 -12.14
CA TRP A 438 -0.04 20.96 -13.05
C TRP A 438 1.02 20.27 -13.93
N GLU A 439 1.29 18.98 -13.69
CA GLU A 439 2.44 18.26 -14.24
C GLU A 439 2.42 18.21 -15.77
N ILE A 440 1.28 17.91 -16.40
CA ILE A 440 1.23 17.77 -17.86
C ILE A 440 1.44 19.12 -18.56
N GLU A 441 0.70 20.16 -18.16
CA GLU A 441 0.85 21.51 -18.74
C GLU A 441 2.26 22.08 -18.49
N GLN A 442 2.83 21.87 -17.30
CA GLN A 442 4.20 22.29 -17.01
C GLN A 442 5.24 21.51 -17.82
N ILE A 443 5.06 20.20 -18.01
CA ILE A 443 5.95 19.40 -18.86
C ILE A 443 5.87 19.88 -20.31
N VAL A 444 4.67 20.08 -20.85
CA VAL A 444 4.48 20.59 -22.22
C VAL A 444 5.10 21.99 -22.36
N THR A 445 4.79 22.90 -21.44
CA THR A 445 5.37 24.25 -21.43
C THR A 445 6.90 24.22 -21.33
N ALA A 446 7.46 23.35 -20.50
CA ALA A 446 8.90 23.19 -20.38
C ALA A 446 9.54 22.63 -21.66
N LEU A 447 8.88 21.69 -22.33
CA LEU A 447 9.33 21.16 -23.62
C LEU A 447 9.31 22.25 -24.69
N ASP A 448 8.24 23.04 -24.79
CA ASP A 448 8.12 24.14 -25.75
C ASP A 448 9.21 25.20 -25.55
N VAL A 449 9.58 25.49 -24.30
CA VAL A 449 10.67 26.41 -23.96
C VAL A 449 12.04 25.83 -24.30
N LEU A 450 12.27 24.54 -24.03
CA LEU A 450 13.56 23.87 -24.26
C LEU A 450 13.80 23.56 -25.75
N PHE A 451 12.73 23.32 -26.51
CA PHE A 451 12.78 22.86 -27.89
C PHE A 451 11.77 23.63 -28.77
N PRO A 452 11.91 24.95 -28.90
CA PRO A 452 10.94 25.79 -29.58
C PRO A 452 10.78 25.39 -31.06
N GLY A 453 9.52 25.28 -31.51
CA GLY A 453 9.18 24.96 -32.90
C GLY A 453 9.25 23.47 -33.26
N VAL A 454 9.50 22.59 -32.29
CA VAL A 454 9.49 21.13 -32.49
C VAL A 454 8.18 20.55 -31.93
N GLU A 455 7.45 19.77 -32.73
CA GLU A 455 6.27 19.06 -32.23
C GLU A 455 6.67 17.95 -31.25
N HIS A 456 6.08 17.97 -30.05
CA HIS A 456 6.39 17.01 -28.99
C HIS A 456 5.35 15.89 -28.90
N LYS A 457 5.84 14.65 -29.02
CA LYS A 457 5.04 13.44 -28.77
C LYS A 457 5.23 13.00 -27.33
N LEU A 458 4.13 13.00 -26.56
CA LEU A 458 4.14 12.73 -25.13
C LEU A 458 3.04 11.72 -24.77
N ALA A 459 3.39 10.73 -23.96
CA ALA A 459 2.42 9.89 -23.28
C ALA A 459 2.63 9.97 -21.77
N PHE A 460 1.57 10.23 -21.02
CA PHE A 460 1.57 10.25 -19.55
C PHE A 460 0.77 9.05 -19.03
N VAL A 461 1.47 8.13 -18.36
CA VAL A 461 0.91 6.86 -17.90
C VAL A 461 1.02 6.74 -16.39
N VAL A 462 -0.12 6.64 -15.71
CA VAL A 462 -0.19 6.42 -14.26
C VAL A 462 -0.07 4.93 -13.97
N VAL A 463 0.98 4.54 -13.25
CA VAL A 463 1.26 3.14 -12.88
C VAL A 463 0.85 2.86 -11.44
N THR A 464 -0.15 1.99 -11.25
CA THR A 464 -0.69 1.65 -9.92
C THR A 464 -0.43 0.19 -9.56
N LYS A 465 0.49 -0.03 -8.61
CA LYS A 465 0.81 -1.37 -8.06
C LYS A 465 -0.03 -1.77 -6.84
N ARG A 466 -0.76 -0.84 -6.21
CA ARG A 466 -1.58 -1.13 -5.01
C ARG A 466 -3.05 -1.20 -5.40
N ILE A 467 -3.45 -2.32 -6.01
CA ILE A 467 -4.80 -2.59 -6.50
C ILE A 467 -5.39 -3.85 -5.87
N SER A 468 -6.71 -3.92 -5.80
CA SER A 468 -7.44 -5.10 -5.31
C SER A 468 -7.69 -6.13 -6.41
N THR A 469 -7.71 -5.73 -7.69
CA THR A 469 -7.96 -6.63 -8.82
C THR A 469 -6.92 -7.75 -8.87
N ARG A 470 -7.39 -8.99 -9.02
CA ARG A 470 -6.59 -10.20 -9.20
C ARG A 470 -7.11 -10.96 -10.40
N PHE A 471 -6.20 -11.60 -11.14
CA PHE A 471 -6.52 -12.47 -12.25
C PHE A 471 -5.98 -13.86 -11.95
N PHE A 472 -6.72 -14.87 -12.39
CA PHE A 472 -6.38 -16.27 -12.19
C PHE A 472 -6.51 -16.98 -13.53
N LEU A 473 -5.50 -17.75 -13.90
CA LEU A 473 -5.58 -18.62 -15.07
C LEU A 473 -6.36 -19.87 -14.68
N GLN A 474 -7.51 -20.10 -15.32
CA GLN A 474 -8.28 -21.32 -15.14
C GLN A 474 -7.63 -22.45 -15.96
N ASP A 475 -7.13 -23.46 -15.27
CA ASP A 475 -6.66 -24.72 -15.86
C ASP A 475 -7.73 -25.78 -15.62
N PRO A 476 -8.37 -26.32 -16.68
CA PRO A 476 -9.42 -27.33 -16.55
C PRO A 476 -9.02 -28.59 -15.77
N ARG A 477 -7.71 -28.89 -15.66
CA ARG A 477 -7.19 -30.08 -14.97
C ARG A 477 -6.54 -29.76 -13.62
N ARG A 478 -6.01 -28.55 -13.44
CA ARG A 478 -5.21 -28.17 -12.25
C ARG A 478 -5.85 -27.08 -11.38
N GLY A 479 -7.08 -26.67 -11.67
CA GLY A 479 -7.78 -25.63 -10.92
C GLY A 479 -7.30 -24.24 -11.34
N TYR A 480 -6.93 -23.39 -10.37
CA TYR A 480 -6.54 -22.01 -10.65
C TYR A 480 -5.04 -21.80 -10.47
N ASN A 481 -4.40 -21.16 -11.43
CA ASN A 481 -2.98 -20.83 -11.40
C ASN A 481 -2.75 -19.32 -11.52
N ASN A 482 -1.53 -18.88 -11.20
CA ASN A 482 -1.11 -17.53 -11.51
C ASN A 482 -1.03 -17.34 -13.03
N PRO A 483 -1.51 -16.20 -13.58
CA PRO A 483 -1.23 -15.83 -14.96
C PRO A 483 0.27 -15.72 -15.23
N LEU A 484 0.65 -15.96 -16.49
CA LEU A 484 2.05 -15.90 -16.92
C LEU A 484 2.54 -14.44 -17.00
N PRO A 485 3.84 -14.18 -16.80
CA PRO A 485 4.46 -12.92 -17.18
C PRO A 485 4.11 -12.55 -18.62
N GLY A 486 3.75 -11.29 -18.85
CA GLY A 486 3.26 -10.79 -20.13
C GLY A 486 1.75 -10.87 -20.31
N THR A 487 0.98 -11.42 -19.34
CA THR A 487 -0.49 -11.41 -19.42
C THR A 487 -1.01 -9.97 -19.35
N VAL A 488 -1.77 -9.57 -20.37
CA VAL A 488 -2.46 -8.30 -20.51
C VAL A 488 -3.97 -8.53 -20.47
N VAL A 489 -4.65 -7.66 -19.75
CA VAL A 489 -6.11 -7.57 -19.71
C VAL A 489 -6.49 -6.12 -19.95
N ASP A 490 -7.15 -5.86 -21.07
CA ASP A 490 -7.52 -4.54 -21.57
C ASP A 490 -8.99 -4.45 -22.00
N THR A 491 -9.80 -5.44 -21.63
CA THR A 491 -11.24 -5.51 -21.91
C THR A 491 -12.02 -5.92 -20.66
N GLU A 492 -13.32 -5.61 -20.65
CA GLU A 492 -14.35 -5.96 -19.66
C GLU A 492 -14.16 -5.36 -18.27
N VAL A 493 -12.98 -5.52 -17.66
CA VAL A 493 -12.64 -5.08 -16.29
C VAL A 493 -11.90 -3.73 -16.24
N THR A 494 -11.69 -3.11 -17.40
CA THR A 494 -11.23 -1.73 -17.61
C THR A 494 -12.38 -0.75 -17.42
N ARG A 495 -12.08 0.55 -17.47
CA ARG A 495 -13.12 1.58 -17.31
C ARG A 495 -13.52 2.17 -18.66
N PRO A 496 -14.82 2.33 -18.96
CA PRO A 496 -15.27 2.87 -20.25
C PRO A 496 -14.68 4.25 -20.57
N GLU A 497 -14.44 5.07 -19.55
CA GLU A 497 -13.95 6.45 -19.74
C GLU A 497 -12.42 6.56 -19.75
N ARG A 498 -11.69 5.44 -19.64
CA ARG A 498 -10.23 5.45 -19.51
C ARG A 498 -9.58 4.65 -20.61
N TYR A 499 -8.43 5.14 -21.06
CA TYR A 499 -7.47 4.30 -21.75
C TYR A 499 -6.60 3.59 -20.70
N ASP A 500 -7.07 2.46 -20.19
CA ASP A 500 -6.37 1.68 -19.17
C ASP A 500 -6.23 0.19 -19.50
N TYR A 501 -5.26 -0.47 -18.86
CA TYR A 501 -5.02 -1.91 -18.98
C TYR A 501 -4.29 -2.44 -17.75
N PHE A 502 -4.38 -3.74 -17.54
CA PHE A 502 -3.60 -4.46 -16.54
C PHE A 502 -2.51 -5.29 -17.20
N LEU A 503 -1.34 -5.33 -16.57
CA LEU A 503 -0.24 -6.17 -17.00
C LEU A 503 0.33 -6.95 -15.80
N VAL A 504 0.41 -8.27 -15.96
CA VAL A 504 1.17 -9.15 -15.09
C VAL A 504 2.57 -9.26 -15.67
N SER A 505 3.51 -8.45 -15.19
CA SER A 505 4.88 -8.46 -15.70
C SER A 505 5.78 -9.45 -14.97
N GLN A 506 5.54 -9.72 -13.69
CA GLN A 506 6.43 -10.50 -12.82
C GLN A 506 5.78 -11.83 -12.42
N SER A 507 6.57 -12.90 -12.36
CA SER A 507 6.18 -14.18 -11.74
C SER A 507 6.44 -14.18 -10.23
N VAL A 508 5.64 -14.94 -9.47
CA VAL A 508 5.84 -15.14 -8.03
C VAL A 508 6.08 -16.62 -7.72
N ARG A 509 6.99 -16.89 -6.79
CA ARG A 509 7.28 -18.27 -6.34
C ARG A 509 6.24 -18.82 -5.36
N GLN A 510 5.55 -17.93 -4.65
CA GLN A 510 4.55 -18.26 -3.62
C GLN A 510 3.44 -17.20 -3.62
N GLY A 511 2.22 -17.64 -3.35
CA GLY A 511 1.03 -16.82 -3.28
C GLY A 511 0.49 -16.40 -4.65
N THR A 512 -0.50 -15.53 -4.63
CA THR A 512 -1.14 -14.99 -5.83
C THR A 512 -0.35 -13.80 -6.39
N VAL A 513 -0.12 -13.79 -7.70
CA VAL A 513 0.46 -12.65 -8.42
C VAL A 513 -0.50 -11.47 -8.40
N ALA A 514 0.05 -10.27 -8.22
CA ALA A 514 -0.74 -9.05 -8.24
C ALA A 514 -0.41 -8.25 -9.51
N PRO A 515 -1.39 -8.02 -10.41
CA PRO A 515 -1.17 -7.24 -11.62
C PRO A 515 -0.75 -5.80 -11.28
N THR A 516 -0.29 -5.09 -12.31
CA THR A 516 -0.06 -3.65 -12.28
C THR A 516 -1.05 -3.00 -13.24
N HIS A 517 -1.75 -1.97 -12.75
CA HIS A 517 -2.72 -1.20 -13.54
C HIS A 517 -2.01 0.01 -14.16
N TYR A 518 -2.22 0.21 -15.46
CA TYR A 518 -1.68 1.30 -16.26
C TYR A 518 -2.85 2.11 -16.77
N ASN A 519 -2.84 3.42 -16.52
CA ASN A 519 -3.87 4.34 -16.99
C ASN A 519 -3.20 5.46 -17.78
N VAL A 520 -3.41 5.47 -19.09
CA VAL A 520 -2.90 6.48 -20.01
C VAL A 520 -3.84 7.68 -19.94
N ILE A 521 -3.39 8.77 -19.30
CA ILE A 521 -4.21 9.96 -19.08
C ILE A 521 -3.94 11.08 -20.10
N HIS A 522 -2.86 10.94 -20.87
CA HIS A 522 -2.51 11.84 -21.97
C HIS A 522 -1.67 11.07 -22.99
N ASP A 523 -1.96 11.20 -24.28
CA ASP A 523 -1.20 10.55 -25.36
C ASP A 523 -1.29 11.34 -26.66
N THR A 524 -0.17 11.89 -27.11
CA THR A 524 0.01 12.52 -28.44
C THR A 524 0.98 11.72 -29.31
N THR A 525 1.37 10.52 -28.90
CA THR A 525 2.41 9.74 -29.59
C THR A 525 1.90 9.09 -30.88
N GLY A 526 0.60 8.84 -30.97
CA GLY A 526 -0.03 8.07 -32.06
C GLY A 526 0.27 6.57 -31.99
N LEU A 527 0.79 6.07 -30.86
CA LEU A 527 1.03 4.64 -30.67
C LEU A 527 -0.29 3.90 -30.56
N LYS A 528 -0.38 2.73 -31.22
CA LYS A 528 -1.50 1.82 -31.02
C LYS A 528 -1.47 1.25 -29.60
N PRO A 529 -2.62 0.87 -29.02
CA PRO A 529 -2.65 0.29 -27.68
C PRO A 529 -1.73 -0.91 -27.47
N ASP A 530 -1.65 -1.82 -28.45
CA ASP A 530 -0.72 -2.96 -28.43
C ASP A 530 0.74 -2.51 -28.27
N HIS A 531 1.14 -1.41 -28.94
CA HIS A 531 2.51 -0.91 -28.85
C HIS A 531 2.80 -0.31 -27.46
N MET A 532 1.84 0.39 -26.86
CA MET A 532 1.98 0.94 -25.50
C MET A 532 2.10 -0.17 -24.44
N GLN A 533 1.28 -1.21 -24.57
CA GLN A 533 1.31 -2.40 -23.70
C GLN A 533 2.65 -3.13 -23.82
N ARG A 534 3.13 -3.36 -25.05
CA ARG A 534 4.43 -4.00 -25.31
C ARG A 534 5.59 -3.14 -24.82
N LEU A 535 5.55 -1.83 -25.01
CA LEU A 535 6.54 -0.90 -24.47
C LEU A 535 6.59 -0.99 -22.95
N SER A 536 5.44 -0.95 -22.29
CA SER A 536 5.35 -1.10 -20.83
C SER A 536 5.96 -2.41 -20.35
N TYR A 537 5.68 -3.53 -21.04
CA TYR A 537 6.26 -4.82 -20.72
C TYR A 537 7.78 -4.86 -20.93
N LYS A 538 8.28 -4.35 -22.06
CA LYS A 538 9.73 -4.23 -22.32
C LYS A 538 10.45 -3.45 -21.22
N MET A 539 9.89 -2.33 -20.79
CA MET A 539 10.48 -1.49 -19.74
C MET A 539 10.57 -2.21 -18.38
N THR A 540 9.80 -3.28 -18.14
CA THR A 540 9.93 -4.09 -16.91
C THR A 540 11.16 -5.01 -16.89
N HIS A 541 11.81 -5.22 -18.04
CA HIS A 541 13.03 -6.04 -18.17
C HIS A 541 14.31 -5.24 -17.90
N LEU A 542 14.20 -3.91 -17.80
CA LEU A 542 15.36 -3.00 -17.78
C LEU A 542 15.78 -2.57 -16.37
N TYR A 543 15.41 -3.31 -15.34
CA TYR A 543 15.85 -3.02 -13.97
C TYR A 543 17.09 -3.85 -13.61
N PHE A 544 18.25 -3.24 -13.70
CA PHE A 544 19.54 -3.94 -13.63
C PHE A 544 19.88 -4.63 -12.31
N ASN A 545 19.16 -4.33 -11.22
CA ASN A 545 19.36 -5.00 -9.93
C ASN A 545 18.49 -6.27 -9.78
N TRP A 546 17.86 -6.74 -10.87
CA TRP A 546 17.13 -8.01 -10.91
C TRP A 546 17.24 -8.65 -12.30
N PRO A 547 17.77 -9.88 -12.43
CA PRO A 547 17.92 -10.58 -13.72
C PRO A 547 16.61 -11.24 -14.18
N GLY A 548 15.55 -10.44 -14.27
CA GLY A 548 14.22 -10.84 -14.68
C GLY A 548 13.29 -9.64 -14.83
N THR A 549 12.02 -9.89 -15.17
CA THR A 549 10.99 -8.84 -15.15
C THR A 549 10.64 -8.41 -13.72
N ILE A 550 10.45 -7.10 -13.53
CA ILE A 550 9.91 -6.53 -12.29
C ILE A 550 8.45 -6.08 -12.44
N ARG A 551 7.79 -5.81 -11.31
CA ARG A 551 6.36 -5.49 -11.26
C ARG A 551 5.93 -4.19 -11.96
N VAL A 552 6.83 -3.23 -12.05
CA VAL A 552 6.58 -1.90 -12.65
C VAL A 552 7.68 -1.60 -13.67
N PRO A 553 7.51 -0.64 -14.59
CA PRO A 553 8.57 -0.25 -15.50
C PRO A 553 9.83 0.18 -14.75
N ALA A 554 11.01 -0.12 -15.30
CA ALA A 554 12.29 0.18 -14.66
C ALA A 554 12.43 1.64 -14.21
N PRO A 555 12.03 2.67 -14.98
CA PRO A 555 12.08 4.06 -14.51
C PRO A 555 11.29 4.30 -13.22
N CYS A 556 10.11 3.67 -13.06
CA CYS A 556 9.32 3.78 -11.84
C CYS A 556 10.01 3.12 -10.65
N GLN A 557 10.68 1.98 -10.87
CA GLN A 557 11.42 1.28 -9.81
C GLN A 557 12.70 2.03 -9.42
N TYR A 558 13.41 2.60 -10.39
CA TYR A 558 14.56 3.47 -10.16
C TYR A 558 14.17 4.71 -9.37
N ALA A 559 13.11 5.42 -9.77
CA ALA A 559 12.58 6.55 -9.03
C ALA A 559 12.18 6.16 -7.59
N HIS A 560 11.57 4.99 -7.40
CA HIS A 560 11.24 4.49 -6.07
C HIS A 560 12.49 4.24 -5.21
N LYS A 561 13.53 3.63 -5.78
CA LYS A 561 14.81 3.39 -5.09
C LYS A 561 15.50 4.68 -4.70
N LEU A 562 15.58 5.64 -5.62
CA LEU A 562 16.14 6.97 -5.37
C LEU A 562 15.36 7.71 -4.28
N ALA A 563 14.02 7.78 -4.40
CA ALA A 563 13.18 8.44 -3.40
C ALA A 563 13.25 7.74 -2.03
N PHE A 564 13.36 6.41 -2.00
CA PHE A 564 13.54 5.66 -0.76
C PHE A 564 14.88 5.98 -0.12
N LEU A 565 15.98 5.95 -0.88
CA LEU A 565 17.31 6.33 -0.39
C LEU A 565 17.30 7.77 0.15
N ALA A 566 16.74 8.71 -0.62
CA ALA A 566 16.65 10.11 -0.23
C ALA A 566 15.84 10.30 1.06
N GLY A 567 14.65 9.70 1.16
CA GLY A 567 13.76 9.87 2.30
C GLY A 567 14.15 9.09 3.55
N GLN A 568 14.85 7.96 3.41
CA GLN A 568 15.18 7.06 4.52
C GLN A 568 16.59 7.20 5.05
N SER A 569 17.53 7.62 4.21
CA SER A 569 18.96 7.64 4.55
C SER A 569 19.57 9.02 4.39
N LEU A 570 19.28 9.72 3.29
CA LEU A 570 19.90 11.03 3.02
C LEU A 570 19.23 12.16 3.80
N HIS A 571 17.90 12.12 3.92
CA HIS A 571 17.04 13.21 4.41
C HIS A 571 17.31 14.56 3.71
N SER A 572 17.68 14.50 2.43
CA SER A 572 18.11 15.61 1.58
C SER A 572 18.34 15.11 0.14
N GLU A 573 18.63 16.01 -0.81
CA GLU A 573 18.94 15.63 -2.19
C GLU A 573 20.37 15.12 -2.39
N HIS A 574 20.57 14.48 -3.54
CA HIS A 574 21.86 13.95 -3.94
C HIS A 574 22.70 14.98 -4.70
N ASN A 575 24.02 14.81 -4.70
CA ASN A 575 24.94 15.63 -5.49
C ASN A 575 24.65 15.53 -7.00
N ALA A 576 24.52 16.68 -7.68
CA ALA A 576 24.19 16.76 -9.10
C ALA A 576 25.18 16.01 -10.02
N LYS A 577 26.44 15.85 -9.61
CA LYS A 577 27.45 15.08 -10.37
C LYS A 577 27.09 13.59 -10.50
N LEU A 578 26.25 13.07 -9.60
CA LEU A 578 25.80 11.68 -9.61
C LEU A 578 24.54 11.46 -10.48
N ALA A 579 23.87 12.54 -10.93
CA ALA A 579 22.66 12.48 -11.73
C ALA A 579 22.74 11.57 -12.99
N PRO A 580 23.86 11.47 -13.74
CA PRO A 580 23.95 10.57 -14.90
C PRO A 580 24.19 9.10 -14.51
N THR A 581 24.26 8.76 -13.22
CA THR A 581 24.62 7.41 -12.74
C THR A 581 23.49 6.75 -11.94
N LEU A 582 23.53 5.43 -11.84
CA LEU A 582 22.59 4.64 -11.02
C LEU A 582 23.09 4.46 -9.57
N PHE A 583 23.65 5.51 -8.96
CA PHE A 583 24.28 5.47 -7.62
C PHE A 583 23.36 5.02 -6.46
N TYR A 584 22.04 5.04 -6.71
CA TYR A 584 20.99 4.71 -5.75
C TYR A 584 20.53 3.24 -5.80
N LEU A 585 21.13 2.42 -6.66
CA LEU A 585 21.00 0.97 -6.61
C LEU A 585 21.77 0.39 -5.43
#